data_AF-A0A535KTS0-F1
#
_entry.id   AF-A0A535KTS0-F1
#
_cell.length_a   1.000
_cell.length_b   1.000
_cell.length_c   1.000
_cell.angle_alpha   90.00
_cell.angle_beta   90.00
_cell.angle_gamma   90.00
#
_symmetry.space_group_name_H-M   'P 1'
#
loop_
_entity.id
_entity.type
_entity.pdbx_description
1 polymer ?
#
loop_
_entity_poly.entity_id
_entity_poly.type
_entity_poly.pdbx_seq_one_letter_code
_entity_poly.pdbx_strand_id
1 'polypeptide(L)'
;AYSITQALTFDASNDSSIVSSIAAARENARQVREQISSEMWEQLNRLFLQVKRTSMEQIWYAEPHKFLNSVKEGIYLFQGITDTTMSHSEGWYFIRVARFLERATATAALLDTHFSVFLTEQTEDESEPLDYLSWVELLRSCASFEAYCKVYTATIRPVHIAEFLILNAESPRSIRFASAMMQEALQAIMKATSTRNSGRAERLTGRMRATLDYGQVEEIVGGDMHQYLEGIQRQCELIHNGIYQAYIAYPIEGALKARGAAQA
;
A
#
# COMPACT_ATOMS: atom_id res chain seq x y z
N ALA A 1 -20.76 10.75 -9.37
CA ALA A 1 -19.97 11.35 -8.27
C ALA A 1 -20.57 11.02 -6.90
N TYR A 2 -21.76 11.50 -6.54
CA TYR A 2 -22.38 11.27 -5.22
C TYR A 2 -22.42 9.78 -4.80
N SER A 3 -23.00 8.92 -5.65
CA SER A 3 -23.13 7.47 -5.36
C SER A 3 -21.78 6.78 -5.14
N ILE A 4 -20.78 7.12 -5.95
CA ILE A 4 -19.42 6.58 -5.83
C ILE A 4 -18.77 7.06 -4.53
N THR A 5 -18.88 8.35 -4.21
CA THR A 5 -18.37 8.91 -2.95
C THR A 5 -19.04 8.24 -1.75
N GLN A 6 -20.36 8.03 -1.79
CA GLN A 6 -21.09 7.30 -0.75
C GLN A 6 -20.55 5.87 -0.59
N ALA A 7 -20.45 5.13 -1.69
CA ALA A 7 -20.02 3.72 -1.70
C ALA A 7 -18.57 3.53 -1.22
N LEU A 8 -17.66 4.44 -1.59
CA LEU A 8 -16.26 4.34 -1.22
C LEU A 8 -15.93 4.99 0.14
N THR A 9 -16.81 5.86 0.65
CA THR A 9 -16.54 6.58 1.90
C THR A 9 -17.33 6.03 3.07
N PHE A 10 -18.66 5.91 2.93
CA PHE A 10 -19.58 5.71 4.05
C PHE A 10 -20.35 4.40 4.04
N ASP A 11 -20.28 3.62 2.96
CA ASP A 11 -20.94 2.33 2.89
C ASP A 11 -20.25 1.30 3.80
N ALA A 12 -20.89 1.00 4.93
CA ALA A 12 -20.41 0.02 5.89
C ALA A 12 -20.55 -1.44 5.42
N SER A 13 -21.27 -1.69 4.31
CA SER A 13 -21.34 -3.02 3.69
C SER A 13 -20.19 -3.27 2.70
N ASN A 14 -19.51 -2.21 2.27
CA ASN A 14 -18.30 -2.28 1.48
C ASN A 14 -17.08 -2.33 2.40
N ASP A 15 -16.40 -3.47 2.48
CA ASP A 15 -15.20 -3.66 3.31
C ASP A 15 -14.05 -2.72 2.91
N SER A 16 -14.01 -2.31 1.64
CA SER A 16 -13.01 -1.37 1.11
C SER A 16 -13.38 0.10 1.30
N SER A 17 -14.52 0.42 1.92
CA SER A 17 -14.88 1.82 2.20
C SER A 17 -13.98 2.41 3.29
N ILE A 18 -13.86 3.75 3.31
CA ILE A 18 -13.07 4.47 4.32
C ILE A 18 -13.60 4.17 5.73
N VAL A 19 -14.93 4.20 5.95
CA VAL A 19 -15.54 3.85 7.25
C VAL A 19 -15.16 2.43 7.67
N SER A 20 -15.35 1.44 6.78
CA SER A 20 -15.09 0.03 7.09
C SER A 20 -13.61 -0.22 7.36
N SER A 21 -12.71 0.33 6.54
CA SER A 21 -11.26 0.19 6.70
C SER A 21 -10.76 0.77 8.02
N ILE A 22 -11.23 1.96 8.40
CA ILE A 22 -10.84 2.60 9.67
C ILE A 22 -11.45 1.85 10.87
N ALA A 23 -12.68 1.34 10.74
CA ALA A 23 -13.31 0.51 11.77
C ALA A 23 -12.53 -0.79 11.99
N ALA A 24 -12.16 -1.49 10.91
CA ALA A 24 -11.36 -2.71 10.97
C ALA A 24 -9.96 -2.45 11.55
N ALA A 25 -9.29 -1.37 11.13
CA ALA A 25 -8.00 -0.97 11.68
C ALA A 25 -8.09 -0.73 13.20
N ARG A 26 -9.13 -0.02 13.66
CA ARG A 26 -9.36 0.23 15.10
C ARG A 26 -9.62 -1.07 15.86
N GLU A 27 -10.40 -1.98 15.29
CA GLU A 27 -10.67 -3.27 15.94
C GLU A 27 -9.40 -4.12 16.03
N ASN A 28 -8.58 -4.17 14.98
CA ASN A 28 -7.28 -4.84 15.01
C ASN A 28 -6.37 -4.24 16.08
N ALA A 29 -6.26 -2.90 16.14
CA ALA A 29 -5.48 -2.20 17.15
C ALA A 29 -5.98 -2.47 18.58
N ARG A 30 -7.28 -2.74 18.77
CA ARG A 30 -7.87 -3.08 20.06
C ARG A 30 -7.40 -4.45 20.53
N GLN A 31 -7.28 -5.41 19.62
CA GLN A 31 -6.82 -6.77 19.92
C GLN A 31 -5.34 -6.81 20.33
N VAL A 32 -4.52 -5.92 19.77
CA VAL A 32 -3.08 -5.83 20.06
C VAL A 32 -2.73 -4.60 20.91
N ARG A 33 -3.63 -4.14 21.77
CA ARG A 33 -3.50 -2.86 22.50
C ARG A 33 -2.20 -2.75 23.29
N GLU A 34 -1.69 -3.86 23.81
CA GLU A 34 -0.45 -3.95 24.58
C GLU A 34 0.82 -3.82 23.71
N GLN A 35 0.71 -4.03 22.39
CA GLN A 35 1.81 -3.97 21.44
C GLN A 35 1.95 -2.60 20.77
N ILE A 36 0.97 -1.71 20.96
CA ILE A 36 0.93 -0.37 20.36
C ILE A 36 1.00 0.73 21.42
N SER A 37 1.53 1.89 21.06
CA SER A 37 1.56 3.05 21.94
C SER A 37 0.14 3.59 22.23
N SER A 38 -0.01 4.31 23.33
CA SER A 38 -1.29 4.97 23.65
C SER A 38 -1.64 6.05 22.65
N GLU A 39 -0.65 6.78 22.17
CA GLU A 39 -0.76 7.82 21.17
C GLU A 39 -1.26 7.26 19.83
N MET A 40 -0.75 6.10 19.40
CA MET A 40 -1.18 5.43 18.17
C MET A 40 -2.64 5.01 18.27
N TRP A 41 -3.03 4.41 19.40
CA TRP A 41 -4.42 4.04 19.68
C TRP A 41 -5.35 5.26 19.70
N GLU A 42 -4.97 6.32 20.41
CA GLU A 42 -5.76 7.54 20.52
C GLU A 42 -6.00 8.19 19.16
N GLN A 43 -4.97 8.28 18.32
CA GLN A 43 -5.10 8.85 16.99
C GLN A 43 -6.04 8.02 16.10
N LEU A 44 -5.90 6.69 16.13
CA LEU A 44 -6.79 5.83 15.35
C LEU A 44 -8.24 5.90 15.85
N ASN A 45 -8.44 5.96 17.17
CA ASN A 45 -9.77 6.13 17.75
C ASN A 45 -10.37 7.50 17.42
N ARG A 46 -9.57 8.58 17.40
CA ARG A 46 -9.99 9.92 16.97
C ARG A 46 -10.44 9.91 15.51
N LEU A 47 -9.65 9.30 14.63
CA LEU A 47 -9.98 9.18 13.21
C LEU A 47 -11.28 8.38 12.99
N PHE A 48 -11.44 7.26 13.72
CA PHE A 48 -12.68 6.48 13.71
C PHE A 48 -13.90 7.32 14.15
N LEU A 49 -13.79 8.05 15.27
CA LEU A 49 -14.89 8.87 15.77
C LEU A 49 -15.23 10.02 14.82
N GLN A 50 -14.23 10.63 14.19
CA GLN A 50 -14.42 11.66 13.17
C GLN A 50 -15.24 11.10 12.00
N VAL A 51 -14.77 10.01 11.39
CA VAL A 51 -15.41 9.41 10.22
C VAL A 51 -16.81 8.87 10.54
N LYS A 52 -17.01 8.30 11.73
CA LYS A 52 -18.32 7.80 12.18
C LYS A 52 -19.36 8.90 12.45
N ARG A 53 -18.92 10.09 12.85
CA ARG A 53 -19.83 11.22 13.16
C ARG A 53 -20.24 12.01 11.93
N THR A 54 -19.48 11.89 10.85
CA THR A 54 -19.75 12.57 9.59
C THR A 54 -20.73 11.78 8.74
N SER A 55 -21.67 12.47 8.10
CA SER A 55 -22.57 11.87 7.09
C SER A 55 -22.28 12.39 5.69
N MET A 56 -22.73 11.64 4.69
CA MET A 56 -22.60 12.02 3.28
C MET A 56 -23.30 13.34 2.96
N GLU A 57 -24.48 13.56 3.52
CA GLU A 57 -25.21 14.82 3.38
C GLU A 57 -24.36 16.00 3.86
N GLN A 58 -23.76 15.88 5.05
CA GLN A 58 -22.93 16.94 5.62
C GLN A 58 -21.74 17.28 4.71
N ILE A 59 -21.02 16.27 4.19
CA ILE A 59 -19.83 16.55 3.36
C ILE A 59 -20.21 17.04 1.97
N TRP A 60 -21.36 16.64 1.43
CA TRP A 60 -21.77 17.05 0.10
C TRP A 60 -22.10 18.54 0.05
N TYR A 61 -22.66 19.09 1.13
CA TYR A 61 -22.91 20.54 1.26
C TYR A 61 -21.67 21.34 1.70
N ALA A 62 -20.70 20.73 2.39
CA ALA A 62 -19.54 21.41 2.97
C ALA A 62 -18.21 21.24 2.19
N GLU A 63 -18.26 20.64 1.00
CA GLU A 63 -17.16 20.20 0.13
C GLU A 63 -16.53 18.84 0.53
N PRO A 64 -16.77 17.77 -0.25
CA PRO A 64 -16.21 16.43 0.00
C PRO A 64 -14.68 16.39 0.10
N HIS A 65 -13.99 17.25 -0.65
CA HIS A 65 -12.53 17.32 -0.66
C HIS A 65 -11.94 17.69 0.70
N LYS A 66 -12.57 18.59 1.46
CA LYS A 66 -12.08 18.99 2.79
C LYS A 66 -12.11 17.82 3.74
N PHE A 67 -13.21 17.06 3.73
CA PHE A 67 -13.33 15.85 4.54
C PHE A 67 -12.27 14.81 4.16
N LEU A 68 -12.14 14.48 2.87
CA LEU A 68 -11.15 13.49 2.41
C LEU A 68 -9.71 13.91 2.73
N ASN A 69 -9.39 15.20 2.61
CA ASN A 69 -8.09 15.72 3.02
C ASN A 69 -7.86 15.59 4.52
N SER A 70 -8.86 15.88 5.36
CA SER A 70 -8.74 15.70 6.82
C SER A 70 -8.52 14.23 7.21
N VAL A 71 -9.13 13.28 6.48
CA VAL A 71 -8.89 11.84 6.67
C VAL A 71 -7.45 11.49 6.28
N LYS A 72 -6.96 12.00 5.14
CA LYS A 72 -5.56 11.79 4.70
C LYS A 72 -4.56 12.35 5.72
N GLU A 73 -4.78 13.55 6.22
CA GLU A 73 -3.95 14.16 7.28
C GLU A 73 -3.96 13.30 8.54
N GLY A 74 -5.12 12.77 8.94
CA GLY A 74 -5.24 11.85 10.06
C GLY A 74 -4.45 10.55 9.89
N ILE A 75 -4.39 10.02 8.66
CA ILE A 75 -3.58 8.84 8.31
C ILE A 75 -2.08 9.17 8.34
N TYR A 76 -1.67 10.34 7.84
CA TYR A 76 -0.27 10.78 7.93
C TYR A 76 0.17 10.98 9.38
N LEU A 77 -0.68 11.58 10.21
CA LEU A 77 -0.42 11.72 11.64
C LEU A 77 -0.31 10.35 12.32
N PHE A 78 -1.22 9.41 12.01
CA PHE A 78 -1.14 8.04 12.52
C PHE A 78 0.18 7.37 12.14
N GLN A 79 0.61 7.52 10.88
CA GLN A 79 1.89 7.01 10.42
C GLN A 79 3.07 7.63 11.19
N GLY A 80 3.10 8.96 11.36
CA GLY A 80 4.17 9.65 12.09
C GLY A 80 4.23 9.26 13.57
N ILE A 81 3.06 9.09 14.22
CA ILE A 81 2.98 8.61 15.61
C ILE A 81 3.48 7.18 15.71
N THR A 82 3.07 6.30 14.80
CA THR A 82 3.52 4.90 14.74
C THR A 82 5.05 4.84 14.68
N ASP A 83 5.65 5.61 13.78
CA ASP A 83 7.10 5.58 13.55
C ASP A 83 7.89 6.22 14.70
N THR A 84 7.27 7.14 15.48
CA THR A 84 7.92 7.87 16.59
C THR A 84 7.76 7.21 17.96
N THR A 85 6.61 6.59 18.23
CA THR A 85 6.22 6.17 19.60
C THR A 85 6.26 4.67 19.83
N MET A 86 6.15 3.85 18.79
CA MET A 86 6.33 2.41 18.93
C MET A 86 7.80 2.06 19.08
N SER A 87 8.10 1.05 19.89
CA SER A 87 9.40 0.40 19.83
C SER A 87 9.56 -0.29 18.47
N HIS A 88 10.71 -0.12 17.82
CA HIS A 88 11.00 -0.72 16.51
C HIS A 88 11.38 -2.20 16.64
N SER A 89 10.47 -2.97 17.24
CA SER A 89 10.53 -4.43 17.37
C SER A 89 9.71 -5.09 16.25
N GLU A 90 9.46 -6.40 16.36
CA GLU A 90 8.74 -7.18 15.35
C GLU A 90 7.40 -6.56 14.93
N GLY A 91 6.60 -6.05 15.86
CA GLY A 91 5.28 -5.46 15.57
C GLY A 91 5.39 -4.23 14.66
N TRP A 92 6.39 -3.38 14.89
CA TRP A 92 6.64 -2.22 14.03
C TRP A 92 7.08 -2.66 12.63
N TYR A 93 7.95 -3.66 12.54
CA TYR A 93 8.36 -4.20 11.23
C TYR A 93 7.22 -4.90 10.49
N PHE A 94 6.29 -5.57 11.17
CA PHE A 94 5.09 -6.13 10.53
C PHE A 94 4.21 -5.03 9.92
N ILE A 95 3.98 -3.92 10.64
CA ILE A 95 3.28 -2.75 10.09
C ILE A 95 4.03 -2.22 8.86
N ARG A 96 5.37 -2.14 8.93
CA ARG A 96 6.21 -1.64 7.84
C ARG A 96 6.11 -2.53 6.59
N VAL A 97 6.26 -3.86 6.71
CA VAL A 97 6.12 -4.78 5.58
C VAL A 97 4.73 -4.66 4.96
N ALA A 98 3.67 -4.73 5.77
CA ALA A 98 2.30 -4.64 5.28
C ALA A 98 2.03 -3.32 4.55
N ARG A 99 2.48 -2.18 5.12
CA ARG A 99 2.35 -0.85 4.53
C ARG A 99 2.97 -0.78 3.13
N PHE A 100 4.17 -1.33 2.96
CA PHE A 100 4.86 -1.27 1.67
C PHE A 100 4.36 -2.31 0.67
N LEU A 101 3.86 -3.44 1.15
CA LEU A 101 3.19 -4.44 0.31
C LEU A 101 1.91 -3.88 -0.33
N GLU A 102 1.02 -3.34 0.50
CA GLU A 102 -0.21 -2.67 0.03
C GLU A 102 0.11 -1.52 -0.92
N ARG A 103 1.17 -0.75 -0.62
CA ARG A 103 1.60 0.36 -1.47
C ARG A 103 2.09 -0.11 -2.84
N ALA A 104 2.91 -1.15 -2.90
CA ALA A 104 3.39 -1.71 -4.16
C ALA A 104 2.22 -2.20 -5.02
N THR A 105 1.29 -2.94 -4.43
CA THR A 105 0.07 -3.43 -5.11
C THR A 105 -0.80 -2.28 -5.61
N ALA A 106 -1.08 -1.28 -4.75
CA ALA A 106 -1.92 -0.14 -5.12
C ALA A 106 -1.29 0.73 -6.21
N THR A 107 0.03 0.99 -6.14
CA THR A 107 0.72 1.73 -7.21
C THR A 107 0.70 0.95 -8.52
N ALA A 108 0.90 -0.37 -8.49
CA ALA A 108 0.84 -1.21 -9.69
C ALA A 108 -0.56 -1.21 -10.32
N ALA A 109 -1.62 -1.36 -9.52
CA ALA A 109 -3.01 -1.35 -10.01
C ALA A 109 -3.44 0.01 -10.56
N LEU A 110 -3.03 1.11 -9.92
CA LEU A 110 -3.28 2.46 -10.41
C LEU A 110 -2.57 2.71 -11.75
N LEU A 111 -1.28 2.34 -11.85
CA LEU A 111 -0.55 2.41 -13.12
C LEU A 111 -1.25 1.60 -14.21
N ASP A 112 -1.65 0.36 -13.89
CA ASP A 112 -2.24 -0.56 -14.87
C ASP A 112 -3.54 -0.02 -15.44
N THR A 113 -4.41 0.51 -14.57
CA THR A 113 -5.66 1.14 -14.98
C THR A 113 -5.42 2.34 -15.91
N HIS A 114 -4.49 3.23 -15.56
CA HIS A 114 -4.21 4.41 -16.36
C HIS A 114 -3.53 4.08 -17.69
N PHE A 115 -2.57 3.15 -17.70
CA PHE A 115 -1.87 2.75 -18.93
C PHE A 115 -2.73 1.90 -19.85
N SER A 116 -3.64 1.09 -19.33
CA SER A 116 -4.59 0.33 -20.16
C SER A 116 -5.51 1.24 -20.95
N VAL A 117 -6.03 2.30 -20.30
CA VAL A 117 -6.84 3.33 -20.98
C VAL A 117 -5.99 4.06 -22.04
N PHE A 118 -4.79 4.50 -21.67
CA PHE A 118 -3.87 5.18 -22.58
C PHE A 118 -3.57 4.37 -23.85
N LEU A 119 -3.23 3.08 -23.69
CA LEU A 119 -2.84 2.22 -24.80
C LEU A 119 -4.02 1.88 -25.72
N THR A 120 -5.24 1.78 -25.16
CA THR A 120 -6.48 1.55 -25.95
C THR A 120 -6.83 2.78 -26.78
N GLU A 121 -6.76 3.97 -26.19
CA GLU A 121 -7.03 5.24 -26.88
C GLU A 121 -6.00 5.53 -27.99
N GLN A 122 -4.73 5.10 -27.83
CA GLN A 122 -3.71 5.24 -28.88
C GLN A 122 -4.00 4.37 -30.13
N THR A 123 -4.67 3.23 -29.97
CA THR A 123 -4.99 2.33 -31.09
C THR A 123 -6.23 2.75 -31.87
N GLU A 124 -7.08 3.58 -31.29
CA GLU A 124 -8.22 4.19 -31.97
C GLU A 124 -7.74 5.53 -32.56
N ASP A 125 -7.50 5.55 -33.89
CA ASP A 125 -6.92 6.67 -34.69
C ASP A 125 -7.62 8.04 -34.55
N GLU A 126 -8.65 8.16 -33.71
CA GLU A 126 -9.47 9.36 -33.48
C GLU A 126 -9.54 9.85 -32.02
N SER A 127 -8.86 9.21 -31.05
CA SER A 127 -8.85 9.66 -29.66
C SER A 127 -7.83 10.78 -29.41
N GLU A 128 -8.24 11.87 -28.76
CA GLU A 128 -7.27 12.76 -28.11
C GLU A 128 -6.47 11.93 -27.07
N PRO A 129 -5.13 11.97 -27.06
CA PRO A 129 -4.35 11.27 -26.05
C PRO A 129 -4.80 11.71 -24.66
N LEU A 130 -4.85 10.78 -23.67
CA LEU A 130 -5.14 11.08 -22.26
C LEU A 130 -4.64 12.47 -21.87
N ASP A 131 -5.58 13.32 -21.46
CA ASP A 131 -5.30 14.72 -21.12
C ASP A 131 -4.20 14.78 -20.04
N TYR A 132 -3.33 15.78 -20.16
CA TYR A 132 -2.30 16.14 -19.18
C TYR A 132 -2.83 16.08 -17.74
N LEU A 133 -4.09 16.47 -17.53
CA LEU A 133 -4.78 16.39 -16.25
C LEU A 133 -4.88 14.97 -15.67
N SER A 134 -5.17 13.94 -16.48
CA SER A 134 -5.26 12.54 -16.01
C SER A 134 -3.94 12.05 -15.42
N TRP A 135 -2.82 12.40 -16.06
CA TRP A 135 -1.49 12.05 -15.56
C TRP A 135 -1.10 12.82 -14.30
N VAL A 136 -1.51 14.10 -14.19
CA VAL A 136 -1.37 14.86 -12.94
C VAL A 136 -2.17 14.21 -11.82
N GLU A 137 -3.39 13.75 -12.11
CA GLU A 137 -4.27 13.08 -11.15
C GLU A 137 -3.69 11.76 -10.66
N LEU A 138 -3.11 10.93 -11.55
CA LEU A 138 -2.37 9.73 -11.15
C LEU A 138 -1.23 10.07 -10.18
N LEU A 139 -0.37 11.03 -10.53
CA LEU A 139 0.75 11.45 -9.68
C LEU A 139 0.26 12.03 -8.34
N ARG A 140 -0.84 12.78 -8.31
CA ARG A 140 -1.45 13.30 -7.09
C ARG A 140 -2.07 12.20 -6.23
N SER A 141 -2.68 11.18 -6.84
CA SER A 141 -3.22 10.01 -6.15
C SER A 141 -2.11 9.21 -5.46
N CYS A 142 -0.94 9.14 -6.07
CA CYS A 142 0.27 8.61 -5.45
C CYS A 142 0.96 9.58 -4.47
N ALA A 143 0.49 10.83 -4.28
CA ALA A 143 1.19 11.87 -3.52
C ALA A 143 2.64 12.10 -4.00
N SER A 144 2.84 12.02 -5.32
CA SER A 144 4.15 11.95 -5.98
C SER A 144 4.43 13.09 -6.94
N PHE A 145 3.44 13.95 -7.25
CA PHE A 145 3.57 15.00 -8.26
C PHE A 145 4.81 15.90 -8.07
N GLU A 146 5.00 16.45 -6.87
CA GLU A 146 6.16 17.34 -6.61
C GLU A 146 7.49 16.59 -6.67
N ALA A 147 7.53 15.34 -6.20
CA ALA A 147 8.73 14.51 -6.25
C ALA A 147 9.09 14.13 -7.70
N TYR A 148 8.09 13.84 -8.52
CA TYR A 148 8.26 13.61 -9.96
C TYR A 148 8.86 14.84 -10.66
N CYS A 149 8.29 16.03 -10.41
CA CYS A 149 8.78 17.27 -11.01
C CYS A 149 10.23 17.61 -10.62
N LYS A 150 10.72 17.13 -9.48
CA LYS A 150 12.12 17.30 -9.04
C LYS A 150 13.09 16.38 -9.77
N VAL A 151 12.65 15.18 -10.15
CA VAL A 151 13.49 14.18 -10.85
C VAL A 151 13.50 14.44 -12.36
N TYR A 152 12.33 14.73 -12.91
CA TYR A 152 12.16 15.05 -14.33
C TYR A 152 11.93 16.56 -14.48
N THR A 153 10.76 16.96 -14.97
CA THR A 153 10.32 18.35 -15.09
C THR A 153 8.79 18.40 -14.95
N ALA A 154 8.19 19.59 -15.00
CA ALA A 154 6.74 19.74 -15.09
C ALA A 154 6.16 19.24 -16.43
N THR A 155 7.00 18.97 -17.44
CA THR A 155 6.56 18.33 -18.68
C THR A 155 6.26 16.86 -18.42
N ILE A 156 5.00 16.49 -18.57
CA ILE A 156 4.53 15.14 -18.35
C ILE A 156 4.79 14.28 -19.58
N ARG A 157 5.42 13.13 -19.35
CA ARG A 157 5.57 12.07 -20.36
C ARG A 157 5.19 10.74 -19.71
N PRO A 158 4.30 9.92 -20.30
CA PRO A 158 3.89 8.65 -19.73
C PRO A 158 5.07 7.76 -19.35
N VAL A 159 6.07 7.64 -20.23
CA VAL A 159 7.29 6.84 -19.95
C VAL A 159 8.03 7.29 -18.69
N HIS A 160 8.16 8.60 -18.44
CA HIS A 160 8.80 9.10 -17.22
C HIS A 160 7.94 8.85 -15.98
N ILE A 161 6.60 8.86 -16.10
CA ILE A 161 5.70 8.53 -14.99
C ILE A 161 5.83 7.04 -14.64
N ALA A 162 5.86 6.17 -15.65
CA ALA A 162 6.12 4.75 -15.47
C ALA A 162 7.47 4.52 -14.78
N GLU A 163 8.55 5.11 -15.29
CA GLU A 163 9.88 5.01 -14.69
C GLU A 163 9.88 5.51 -13.23
N PHE A 164 9.25 6.66 -12.97
CA PHE A 164 9.19 7.24 -11.64
C PHE A 164 8.43 6.35 -10.64
N LEU A 165 7.25 5.87 -11.00
CA LEU A 165 6.38 5.10 -10.12
C LEU A 165 6.79 3.62 -10.03
N ILE A 166 7.53 3.09 -10.99
CA ILE A 166 8.01 1.69 -10.95
C ILE A 166 9.43 1.61 -10.38
N LEU A 167 10.37 2.39 -10.94
CA LEU A 167 11.81 2.13 -10.83
C LEU A 167 12.58 3.16 -9.97
N ASN A 168 11.96 4.27 -9.56
CA ASN A 168 12.65 5.26 -8.74
C ASN A 168 13.02 4.69 -7.36
N ALA A 169 14.29 4.75 -6.95
CA ALA A 169 14.75 4.13 -5.70
C ALA A 169 14.55 5.01 -4.44
N GLU A 170 14.14 6.27 -4.60
CA GLU A 170 14.04 7.25 -3.50
C GLU A 170 12.60 7.67 -3.20
N SER A 171 11.70 7.53 -4.17
CA SER A 171 10.29 7.89 -4.04
C SER A 171 9.57 6.88 -3.15
N PRO A 172 8.99 7.28 -2.00
CA PRO A 172 8.33 6.34 -1.08
C PRO A 172 7.13 5.59 -1.68
N ARG A 173 6.68 6.03 -2.86
CA ARG A 173 5.49 5.58 -3.56
C ARG A 173 5.82 4.74 -4.79
N SER A 174 7.09 4.65 -5.16
CA SER A 174 7.50 3.75 -6.22
C SER A 174 7.46 2.29 -5.76
N ILE A 175 7.27 1.39 -6.72
CA ILE A 175 7.24 -0.05 -6.48
C ILE A 175 8.62 -0.54 -6.04
N ARG A 176 9.71 -0.05 -6.66
CA ARG A 176 11.09 -0.38 -6.28
C ARG A 176 11.41 0.00 -4.83
N PHE A 177 11.10 1.24 -4.43
CA PHE A 177 11.32 1.68 -3.04
C PHE A 177 10.53 0.81 -2.08
N ALA A 178 9.24 0.58 -2.37
CA ALA A 178 8.39 -0.27 -1.56
C ALA A 178 8.97 -1.69 -1.42
N SER A 179 9.48 -2.27 -2.50
CA SER A 179 10.11 -3.59 -2.49
C SER A 179 11.38 -3.64 -1.64
N ALA A 180 12.22 -2.60 -1.67
CA ALA A 180 13.39 -2.50 -0.81
C ALA A 180 12.99 -2.44 0.68
N MET A 181 12.00 -1.61 1.01
CA MET A 181 11.51 -1.46 2.39
C MET A 181 10.83 -2.72 2.91
N MET A 182 10.09 -3.45 2.06
CA MET A 182 9.54 -4.76 2.39
C MET A 182 10.65 -5.75 2.74
N GLN A 183 11.71 -5.81 1.94
CA GLN A 183 12.81 -6.75 2.18
C GLN A 183 13.53 -6.46 3.50
N GLU A 184 13.85 -5.18 3.76
CA GLU A 184 14.49 -4.76 5.01
C GLU A 184 13.67 -5.16 6.23
N ALA A 185 12.37 -4.89 6.19
CA ALA A 185 11.49 -5.17 7.32
C ALA A 185 11.26 -6.68 7.51
N LEU A 186 11.16 -7.46 6.43
CA LEU A 186 11.13 -8.93 6.53
C LEU A 186 12.41 -9.52 7.13
N GLN A 187 13.57 -9.03 6.71
CA GLN A 187 14.85 -9.47 7.27
C GLN A 187 14.95 -9.14 8.77
N ALA A 188 14.42 -8.00 9.20
CA ALA A 188 14.37 -7.65 10.63
C ALA A 188 13.43 -8.58 11.42
N ILE A 189 12.24 -8.89 10.90
CA ILE A 189 11.31 -9.85 11.53
C ILE A 189 11.97 -11.23 11.63
N MET A 190 12.64 -11.69 10.58
CA MET A 190 13.34 -12.99 10.58
C MET A 190 14.42 -13.07 11.66
N LYS A 191 15.21 -12.00 11.81
CA LYS A 191 16.25 -11.92 12.85
C LYS A 191 15.64 -11.94 14.26
N ALA A 192 14.51 -11.26 14.45
CA ALA A 192 13.83 -11.20 15.75
C ALA A 192 13.14 -12.53 16.14
N THR A 193 12.53 -13.22 15.18
CA THR A 193 11.65 -14.38 15.43
C THR A 193 12.35 -15.74 15.32
N SER A 194 13.58 -15.81 14.81
CA SER A 194 14.32 -17.08 14.57
C SER A 194 13.52 -18.16 13.81
N THR A 195 12.54 -17.75 13.01
CA THR A 195 11.59 -18.67 12.37
C THR A 195 12.23 -19.34 11.14
N ARG A 196 12.28 -20.68 11.13
CA ARG A 196 12.90 -21.47 10.03
C ARG A 196 12.10 -21.45 8.72
N ASN A 197 10.79 -21.18 8.77
CA ASN A 197 9.89 -21.20 7.60
C ASN A 197 9.76 -19.85 6.88
N SER A 198 10.44 -18.80 7.34
CA SER A 198 10.32 -17.44 6.80
C SER A 198 11.00 -17.22 5.45
N GLY A 199 11.87 -18.15 5.03
CA GLY A 199 12.71 -17.96 3.85
C GLY A 199 11.92 -17.88 2.53
N ARG A 200 10.66 -18.31 2.48
CA ARG A 200 9.85 -18.17 1.25
C ARG A 200 9.53 -16.71 0.94
N ALA A 201 8.98 -15.98 1.91
CA ALA A 201 8.60 -14.58 1.73
C ALA A 201 9.83 -13.73 1.39
N GLU A 202 10.93 -13.92 2.12
CA GLU A 202 12.19 -13.19 1.88
C GLU A 202 12.75 -13.42 0.48
N ARG A 203 12.80 -14.67 0.01
CA ARG A 203 13.26 -14.98 -1.36
C ARG A 203 12.35 -14.37 -2.44
N LEU A 204 11.04 -14.36 -2.22
CA LEU A 204 10.08 -13.76 -3.16
C LEU A 204 10.27 -12.25 -3.25
N THR A 205 10.37 -11.57 -2.09
CA THR A 205 10.64 -10.12 -2.04
C THR A 205 12.02 -9.78 -2.61
N GLY A 206 13.05 -10.58 -2.33
CA GLY A 206 14.39 -10.40 -2.89
C GLY A 206 14.41 -10.54 -4.42
N ARG A 207 13.66 -11.51 -4.97
CA ARG A 207 13.49 -11.65 -6.43
C ARG A 207 12.79 -10.44 -7.03
N MET A 208 11.66 -10.04 -6.47
CA MET A 208 10.90 -8.86 -6.93
C MET A 208 11.78 -7.62 -6.93
N ARG A 209 12.51 -7.38 -5.84
CA ARG A 209 13.45 -6.26 -5.73
C ARG A 209 14.53 -6.34 -6.79
N ALA A 210 15.16 -7.49 -7.00
CA ALA A 210 16.20 -7.63 -8.01
C ALA A 210 15.68 -7.30 -9.42
N THR A 211 14.48 -7.78 -9.77
CA THR A 211 13.84 -7.41 -11.04
C THR A 211 13.65 -5.90 -11.17
N LEU A 212 13.21 -5.22 -10.10
CA LEU A 212 13.00 -3.77 -10.08
C LEU A 212 14.32 -2.96 -10.03
N ASP A 213 15.37 -3.52 -9.43
CA ASP A 213 16.68 -2.86 -9.31
C ASP A 213 17.43 -2.82 -10.64
N TYR A 214 17.19 -3.82 -11.50
CA TYR A 214 17.86 -3.98 -12.80
C TYR A 214 16.93 -3.80 -14.02
N GLY A 215 15.65 -3.48 -13.79
CA GLY A 215 14.68 -3.23 -14.85
C GLY A 215 14.94 -1.91 -15.58
N GLN A 216 14.66 -1.88 -16.88
CA GLN A 216 14.74 -0.68 -17.72
C GLN A 216 13.34 -0.26 -18.15
N VAL A 217 13.04 1.04 -18.11
CA VAL A 217 11.69 1.52 -18.43
C VAL A 217 11.35 1.28 -19.91
N GLU A 218 12.33 1.37 -20.79
CA GLU A 218 12.17 1.14 -22.23
C GLU A 218 11.73 -0.30 -22.52
N GLU A 219 12.27 -1.28 -21.78
CA GLU A 219 11.88 -2.69 -21.91
C GLU A 219 10.47 -2.93 -21.37
N ILE A 220 10.11 -2.25 -20.27
CA ILE A 220 8.80 -2.38 -19.64
C ILE A 220 7.72 -1.76 -20.52
N VAL A 221 7.93 -0.53 -21.01
CA VAL A 221 6.97 0.21 -21.84
C VAL A 221 6.93 -0.32 -23.27
N GLY A 222 8.06 -0.81 -23.81
CA GLY A 222 8.12 -1.45 -25.13
C GLY A 222 7.59 -2.88 -25.15
N GLY A 223 7.45 -3.52 -23.99
CA GLY A 223 6.82 -4.82 -23.80
C GLY A 223 5.33 -4.72 -23.46
N ASP A 224 4.81 -5.77 -22.83
CA ASP A 224 3.44 -5.79 -22.30
C ASP A 224 3.42 -5.21 -20.88
N MET A 225 3.11 -3.91 -20.78
CA MET A 225 3.01 -3.18 -19.52
C MET A 225 1.95 -3.77 -18.58
N HIS A 226 0.81 -4.19 -19.12
CA HIS A 226 -0.28 -4.78 -18.34
C HIS A 226 0.20 -6.09 -17.70
N GLN A 227 0.77 -6.99 -18.50
CA GLN A 227 1.33 -8.25 -18.01
C GLN A 227 2.45 -8.03 -16.98
N TYR A 228 3.29 -7.01 -17.17
CA TYR A 228 4.36 -6.67 -16.23
C TYR A 228 3.78 -6.24 -14.86
N LEU A 229 2.80 -5.34 -14.86
CA LEU A 229 2.16 -4.84 -13.63
C LEU A 229 1.30 -5.90 -12.95
N GLU A 230 0.59 -6.75 -13.70
CA GLU A 230 -0.11 -7.93 -13.16
C GLU A 230 0.89 -8.89 -12.49
N GLY A 231 2.06 -9.09 -13.13
CA GLY A 231 3.16 -9.86 -12.56
C GLY A 231 3.63 -9.33 -11.21
N ILE A 232 3.72 -8.00 -11.05
CA ILE A 232 4.04 -7.35 -9.77
C ILE A 232 2.94 -7.62 -8.74
N GLN A 233 1.68 -7.42 -9.08
CA GLN A 233 0.55 -7.64 -8.17
C GLN A 233 0.51 -9.10 -7.68
N ARG A 234 0.73 -10.05 -8.58
CA ARG A 234 0.83 -11.48 -8.25
C ARG A 234 2.02 -11.79 -7.35
N GLN A 235 3.17 -11.15 -7.56
CA GLN A 235 4.31 -11.30 -6.65
C GLN A 235 4.00 -10.77 -5.25
N CYS A 236 3.32 -9.63 -5.14
CA CYS A 236 2.84 -9.11 -3.84
C CYS A 236 1.90 -10.11 -3.16
N GLU A 237 0.95 -10.70 -3.88
CA GLU A 237 0.05 -11.72 -3.32
C GLU A 237 0.83 -12.96 -2.82
N LEU A 238 1.81 -13.44 -3.58
CA LEU A 238 2.66 -14.56 -3.17
C LEU A 238 3.50 -14.22 -1.92
N ILE A 239 3.97 -12.98 -1.81
CA ILE A 239 4.68 -12.48 -0.63
C ILE A 239 3.72 -12.42 0.57
N HIS A 240 2.52 -11.85 0.40
CA HIS A 240 1.48 -11.82 1.43
C HIS A 240 1.21 -13.22 1.99
N ASN A 241 0.93 -14.17 1.10
CA ASN A 241 0.65 -15.55 1.47
C ASN A 241 1.85 -16.22 2.16
N GLY A 242 3.07 -15.92 1.71
CA GLY A 242 4.30 -16.40 2.36
C GLY A 242 4.47 -15.87 3.78
N ILE A 243 4.15 -14.59 4.02
CA ILE A 243 4.17 -13.97 5.36
C ILE A 243 3.09 -14.61 6.23
N TYR A 244 1.87 -14.72 5.71
CA TYR A 244 0.74 -15.29 6.44
C TYR A 244 1.06 -16.72 6.89
N GLN A 245 1.57 -17.57 6.00
CA GLN A 245 1.95 -18.95 6.32
C GLN A 245 3.09 -19.04 7.34
N ALA A 246 4.05 -18.11 7.32
CA ALA A 246 5.21 -18.16 8.20
C ALA A 246 4.92 -17.64 9.61
N TYR A 247 4.01 -16.67 9.75
CA TYR A 247 3.87 -15.89 10.99
C TYR A 247 2.45 -15.82 11.56
N ILE A 248 1.42 -16.08 10.76
CA ILE A 248 0.02 -15.86 11.17
C ILE A 248 -0.75 -17.18 11.22
N ALA A 249 -0.59 -18.01 10.20
CA ALA A 249 -1.16 -19.34 10.19
C ALA A 249 -0.53 -20.15 11.33
N TYR A 250 -1.36 -20.59 12.27
CA TYR A 250 -1.00 -21.63 13.23
C TYR A 250 -1.29 -22.99 12.59
N PRO A 251 -0.31 -23.69 11.98
CA PRO A 251 -0.53 -25.08 11.64
C PRO A 251 -0.81 -25.84 12.94
N ILE A 252 -1.87 -26.66 12.93
CA ILE A 252 -2.33 -27.47 14.07
C ILE A 252 -1.17 -28.29 14.69
N GLU A 253 -0.19 -28.68 13.87
CA GLU A 253 1.03 -29.38 14.29
C GLU A 253 1.95 -28.56 15.22
N GLY A 254 1.98 -27.24 15.07
CA GLY A 254 2.73 -26.34 15.97
C GLY A 254 2.12 -26.27 17.37
N ALA A 255 0.79 -26.28 17.45
CA ALA A 255 0.06 -26.33 18.72
C ALA A 255 0.24 -27.68 19.44
N LEU A 256 0.34 -28.79 18.70
CA LEU A 256 0.60 -30.12 19.24
C LEU A 256 2.04 -30.27 19.78
N LYS A 257 3.05 -29.74 19.06
CA LYS A 257 4.44 -29.74 19.55
C LYS A 257 4.64 -28.86 20.78
N ALA A 258 3.99 -27.69 20.84
CA ALA A 258 4.07 -26.81 22.02
C ALA A 258 3.42 -27.44 23.26
N ARG A 259 2.32 -28.19 23.11
CA ARG A 259 1.70 -28.96 24.19
C ARG A 259 2.55 -30.15 24.66
N GLY A 260 3.22 -30.85 23.76
CA GLY A 260 4.12 -31.96 24.11
C GLY A 260 5.37 -31.52 24.87
N ALA A 261 5.89 -30.32 24.58
CA ALA A 261 7.06 -29.76 25.27
C ALA A 261 6.74 -29.14 26.65
N ALA A 262 5.47 -28.79 26.92
CA ALA A 262 5.03 -28.28 28.22
C ALA A 262 4.60 -29.38 29.20
N GLN A 263 4.52 -30.64 28.75
CA GLN A 263 4.17 -31.82 29.54
C GLN A 263 5.36 -32.74 29.85
N ALA A 264 6.56 -32.39 29.40
CA ALA A 264 7.83 -33.07 29.67
C ALA A 264 8.72 -32.20 30.56
#